data_AF-A0A1A8XH12-F1
#
_entry.id   AF-A0A1A8XH12-F1
#
_cell.length_a   1.000
_cell.length_b   1.000
_cell.length_c   1.000
_cell.angle_alpha   90.00
_cell.angle_beta   90.00
_cell.angle_gamma   90.00
#
_symmetry.space_group_name_H-M   'P 1'
#
loop_
_entity.id
_entity.type
_entity.pdbx_description
1 polymer ?
#
loop_
_entity_poly.entity_id
_entity_poly.type
_entity_poly.pdbx_seq_one_letter_code
_entity_poly.pdbx_strand_id
1 'polypeptide(L)' 'MIRWQGQYSEQLLKTVDWCLSLDHLSRPQSVFALQKALTKKVPKPELRKKHWLDHVVGKFKRKIEVQ' A
#
# COMPACT_ATOMS: atom_id res chain seq x y z
N MET A 1 2.10 3.46 -16.41
CA MET A 1 0.96 2.67 -15.89
C MET A 1 0.21 3.48 -14.84
N ILE A 2 -1.01 3.94 -15.12
CA ILE A 2 -1.79 4.81 -14.21
C ILE A 2 -2.94 4.04 -13.53
N ARG A 3 -3.40 2.91 -14.11
CA ARG A 3 -4.57 2.14 -13.61
C ARG A 3 -4.47 1.64 -12.17
N TRP A 4 -3.26 1.31 -11.71
CA TRP A 4 -3.04 0.62 -10.44
C TRP A 4 -2.46 1.51 -9.35
N GLN A 5 -2.26 2.80 -9.68
CA GLN A 5 -1.64 3.76 -8.78
C GLN A 5 -2.56 4.03 -7.58
N GLY A 6 -1.98 3.98 -6.38
CA GLY A 6 -2.73 4.12 -5.11
C GLY A 6 -3.45 2.86 -4.61
N GLN A 7 -3.60 1.81 -5.44
CA GLN A 7 -4.14 0.52 -5.02
C GLN A 7 -3.05 -0.45 -4.54
N TYR A 8 -1.89 -0.42 -5.21
CA TYR A 8 -0.73 -1.23 -4.87
C TYR A 8 0.46 -0.36 -4.48
N SER A 9 1.42 -0.96 -3.79
CA SER A 9 2.70 -0.32 -3.51
C SER A 9 3.42 0.05 -4.81
N GLU A 10 3.96 1.27 -4.87
CA GLU A 10 4.84 1.73 -5.94
C GLU A 10 6.04 0.78 -6.16
N GLN A 11 6.57 0.19 -5.09
CA GLN A 11 7.68 -0.75 -5.19
C GLN A 11 7.26 -2.06 -5.87
N LEU A 12 6.04 -2.55 -5.60
CA LEU A 12 5.51 -3.74 -6.25
C LEU A 12 5.29 -3.49 -7.74
N LEU A 13 4.67 -2.36 -8.09
CA LEU A 13 4.42 -2.00 -9.49
C LEU A 13 5.73 -1.87 -10.28
N LYS A 14 6.74 -1.19 -9.71
CA LYS A 14 8.09 -1.11 -10.31
C LYS A 14 8.74 -2.48 -10.51
N THR A 15 8.51 -3.43 -9.60
CA THR A 15 9.06 -4.78 -9.70
C THR A 15 8.36 -5.56 -10.82
N VAL A 16 7.06 -5.38 -11.01
CA VAL A 16 6.32 -5.97 -12.14
C VAL A 16 6.81 -5.41 -13.46
N ASP A 17 6.98 -4.09 -13.56
CA ASP A 17 7.54 -3.44 -14.76
C ASP A 17 8.93 -3.97 -15.09
N TRP A 18 9.76 -4.16 -14.06
CA TRP A 18 11.10 -4.73 -14.21
C TRP A 18 11.08 -6.15 -14.77
N CYS A 19 10.14 -6.99 -14.35
CA CYS A 19 9.97 -8.35 -14.87
C CYS A 19 9.42 -8.38 -16.30
N LEU A 20 8.61 -7.39 -16.69
CA LEU A 20 7.94 -7.31 -17.99
C LEU A 20 8.71 -6.46 -19.03
N SER A 21 9.91 -6.01 -18.70
CA SER A 21 10.79 -5.30 -19.66
C SER A 21 10.96 -6.08 -20.95
N LEU A 22 10.83 -5.38 -22.08
CA LEU A 22 11.05 -5.92 -23.43
C LEU A 22 12.52 -6.30 -23.64
N ASP A 23 13.43 -5.49 -23.12
CA ASP A 23 14.85 -5.85 -23.07
C ASP A 23 15.09 -6.90 -21.98
N HIS A 24 15.61 -8.05 -22.40
CA HIS A 24 15.87 -9.17 -21.51
C HIS A 24 17.04 -8.92 -20.57
N LEU A 25 18.01 -8.07 -20.93
CA LEU A 25 19.14 -7.73 -20.07
C LEU A 25 18.70 -6.83 -18.92
N SER A 26 17.70 -6.00 -19.17
CA SER A 26 17.07 -5.15 -18.16
C SER A 26 16.21 -5.92 -17.16
N ARG A 27 15.83 -7.18 -17.42
CA ARG A 27 15.04 -8.01 -16.51
C ARG A 27 15.88 -8.53 -15.33
N PRO A 28 15.25 -8.97 -14.22
CA PRO A 28 15.97 -9.64 -13.14
C PRO A 28 16.71 -10.88 -13.67
N GLN A 29 18.03 -10.85 -13.54
CA GLN A 29 18.92 -11.92 -14.02
C GLN A 29 18.87 -13.19 -13.14
N SER A 30 18.20 -13.14 -11.98
CA SER A 30 17.99 -14.30 -11.12
C SER A 30 16.76 -14.16 -10.24
N VAL A 31 16.25 -15.29 -9.75
CA VAL A 31 15.16 -15.34 -8.76
C VAL A 31 15.57 -14.64 -7.47
N PHE A 32 16.84 -14.73 -7.07
CA PHE A 32 17.35 -14.04 -5.88
C PHE A 32 17.25 -12.51 -6.00
N ALA A 33 17.53 -11.97 -7.19
CA ALA A 33 17.40 -10.52 -7.43
C ALA A 33 15.93 -10.05 -7.28
N LEU A 34 14.98 -10.87 -7.74
CA LEU A 34 13.55 -10.64 -7.55
C LEU A 34 13.15 -10.75 -6.07
N GLN A 35 13.60 -11.78 -5.36
CA GLN A 35 13.35 -11.96 -3.92
C GLN A 35 13.87 -10.77 -3.11
N LYS A 36 15.06 -10.26 -3.44
CA LYS A 36 15.64 -9.08 -2.79
C LYS A 36 14.78 -7.84 -3.02
N ALA A 37 14.22 -7.66 -4.22
CA ALA A 37 13.32 -6.55 -4.51
C ALA A 37 12.03 -6.66 -3.69
N LEU A 38 11.41 -7.84 -3.63
CA LEU A 38 10.18 -8.10 -2.87
C LEU A 38 10.35 -8.00 -1.35
N THR A 39 11.55 -8.31 -0.84
CA THR A 39 11.85 -8.27 0.61
C THR A 39 12.14 -6.85 1.11
N LYS A 40 12.31 -5.87 0.22
CA LYS A 40 12.48 -4.46 0.63
C LYS A 40 11.25 -4.01 1.42
N LYS A 41 11.47 -3.56 2.66
CA LYS A 41 10.40 -3.00 3.50
C LYS A 41 9.78 -1.80 2.79
N VAL A 42 8.55 -1.96 2.36
CA VAL A 42 7.74 -0.86 1.87
C VAL A 42 7.05 -0.22 3.09
N PRO A 43 7.12 1.11 3.27
CA PRO A 43 6.27 1.76 4.25
C PRO A 43 4.81 1.44 3.92
N LYS A 44 4.08 0.87 4.88
CA LYS A 44 2.64 0.61 4.68
C LYS A 44 1.98 1.95 4.33
N PRO A 45 1.15 2.03 3.28
CA PRO A 45 0.31 3.19 3.11
C PRO A 45 -0.48 3.35 4.41
N GLU A 46 -0.48 4.56 4.96
CA GLU A 46 -1.34 4.97 6.07
C GLU A 46 -2.79 4.75 5.60
N LEU A 47 -3.29 3.52 5.74
CA LEU A 47 -4.69 3.22 5.56
C LEU A 47 -5.41 4.10 6.56
N ARG A 48 -6.11 5.12 6.07
CA ARG A 48 -6.98 5.98 6.86
C ARG A 48 -7.85 5.05 7.71
N LYS A 49 -7.47 4.87 8.97
CA LYS A 49 -8.21 4.06 9.93
C LYS A 49 -9.55 4.77 10.07
N LYS A 50 -10.59 4.26 9.40
CA LYS A 50 -11.95 4.72 9.65
C LYS A 50 -12.17 4.53 11.14
N HIS A 51 -12.30 5.65 11.82
CA HIS A 51 -12.21 5.78 13.25
C HIS A 51 -13.48 5.14 13.83
N TRP A 52 -13.42 3.85 14.16
CA TRP A 52 -14.45 3.20 14.96
C TRP A 52 -14.70 3.99 16.26
N LEU A 53 -13.64 4.60 16.79
CA LEU A 53 -13.67 5.48 17.95
C LEU A 53 -14.53 6.75 17.73
N ASP A 54 -14.64 7.29 16.51
CA ASP A 54 -15.49 8.46 16.24
C ASP A 54 -16.98 8.15 16.45
N HIS A 55 -17.41 6.91 16.15
CA HIS A 55 -18.80 6.50 16.36
C HIS A 55 -19.16 6.34 17.84
N VAL A 56 -18.19 6.00 18.70
CA VAL A 56 -18.42 5.83 20.14
C VAL A 56 -18.47 7.18 20.84
N VAL A 57 -17.54 8.09 20.51
CA VAL A 57 -17.50 9.44 21.07
C VAL A 57 -18.75 10.25 20.65
N GLY A 58 -19.23 10.08 19.42
CA GLY A 58 -20.44 10.75 18.93
C GLY A 58 -21.75 10.34 19.61
N LYS A 59 -21.81 9.15 20.24
CA LYS A 59 -22.97 8.71 21.04
C LYS A 59 -22.90 9.20 22.48
N PHE A 60 -21.71 9.36 23.04
CA PHE A 60 -21.55 9.86 24.41
C PHE A 60 -21.77 11.37 24.53
N LYS A 61 -21.36 12.17 23.54
CA LYS A 61 -21.54 13.64 23.57
C LYS A 61 -23.02 14.06 23.55
N ARG A 62 -23.87 13.36 22.78
CA ARG A 62 -25.30 13.66 22.70
C ARG A 62 -26.09 13.38 23.99
N LYS A 63 -25.56 12.55 24.91
CA LYS A 63 -26.24 12.21 26.16
C LYS A 63 -25.94 13.19 27.30
N ILE A 64 -24.89 14.00 27.16
CA ILE A 64 -24.48 14.99 28.17
C ILE A 64 -25.18 16.34 27.94
N GLU A 65 -25.63 16.65 26.72
CA GLU A 65 -26.25 17.93 26.35
C GLU A 65 -27.79 17.97 26.56
N VAL A 66 -28.38 16.92 27.14
CA VAL A 66 -29.82 16.81 27.43
C VAL A 66 -30.08 16.65 28.94
N GLN A 67 -29.21 17.20 29.80
CA GLN A 67 -29.52 17.45 31.22
C GLN A 67 -29.35 18.93 31.52
#